data_AF-H0T944-F1
#
_entry.id   AF-H0T944-F1
#
_cell.length_a   1.000
_cell.length_b   1.000
_cell.length_c   1.000
_cell.angle_alpha   90.00
_cell.angle_beta   90.00
_cell.angle_gamma   90.00
#
_symmetry.space_group_name_H-M   'P 1'
#
loop_
_entity.id
_entity.type
_entity.pdbx_description
1 polymer ?
#
loop_
_entity_poly.entity_id
_entity_poly.type
_entity_poly.pdbx_seq_one_letter_code
_entity_poly.pdbx_strand_id
1 'polypeptide(L)'
;MFDKTAMTAAHRTLPFGTRLRVTRLDTGRSVLVRINDRGPYVDGRVVDLSYAAASLLDMVESGLADVRLDVVRWPKPRPHKPPPPQMAPANARPLLRPPPTRLTLLRSPERQPQIGR
;
A
#
# COMPACT_ATOMS: atom_id res chain seq x y z
N MET A 1 14.97 -3.72 14.88
CA MET A 1 15.33 -3.47 16.30
C MET A 1 14.04 -3.07 17.00
N PHE A 2 13.58 -3.86 17.97
CA PHE A 2 12.30 -3.65 18.66
C PHE A 2 12.56 -2.86 19.95
N ASP A 3 12.13 -1.60 20.00
CA ASP A 3 12.28 -0.76 21.19
C ASP A 3 11.28 -1.21 22.25
N LYS A 4 11.76 -1.95 23.26
CA LYS A 4 10.92 -2.46 24.36
C LYS A 4 10.26 -1.36 25.19
N THR A 5 10.76 -0.13 25.10
CA THR A 5 10.24 1.07 25.78
C THR A 5 9.19 1.81 24.95
N ALA A 6 9.03 1.49 23.66
CA ALA A 6 8.08 2.18 22.81
C ALA A 6 6.65 1.67 23.02
N MET A 7 5.68 2.58 23.01
CA MET A 7 4.25 2.25 23.04
C MET A 7 3.77 1.77 21.67
N THR A 8 4.14 0.55 21.31
CA THR A 8 3.92 -0.04 19.99
C THR A 8 3.33 -1.45 20.05
N ALA A 9 2.80 -1.89 18.91
CA ALA A 9 2.22 -3.22 18.77
C ALA A 9 2.38 -3.77 17.34
N ALA A 10 2.33 -5.09 17.22
CA ALA A 10 2.24 -5.80 15.95
C ALA A 10 0.78 -6.17 15.65
N HIS A 11 0.36 -5.98 14.40
CA HIS A 11 -0.96 -6.41 13.93
C HIS A 11 -0.91 -6.94 12.49
N ARG A 12 -1.70 -7.98 12.20
CA ARG A 12 -1.69 -8.72 10.93
C ARG A 12 -2.00 -7.82 9.73
N THR A 13 -3.12 -7.08 9.81
CA THR A 13 -3.68 -6.34 8.67
C THR A 13 -3.69 -4.82 8.79
N LEU A 14 -3.69 -4.26 10.01
CA LEU A 14 -3.78 -2.82 10.20
C LEU A 14 -2.58 -2.09 9.56
N PRO A 15 -2.81 -0.93 8.90
CA PRO A 15 -1.75 -0.11 8.34
C PRO A 15 -0.75 0.33 9.41
N PHE A 16 0.53 0.38 9.06
CA PHE A 16 1.54 0.96 9.95
C PHE A 16 1.23 2.41 10.26
N GLY A 17 1.43 2.80 11.52
CA GLY A 17 1.09 4.11 12.03
C GLY A 17 -0.33 4.25 12.57
N THR A 18 -1.19 3.22 12.44
CA THR A 18 -2.49 3.16 13.11
C THR A 18 -2.29 3.28 14.62
N ARG A 19 -3.09 4.14 15.29
CA ARG A 19 -3.13 4.22 16.75
C ARG A 19 -4.32 3.43 17.27
N LEU A 20 -4.06 2.56 18.23
CA LEU A 20 -5.05 1.73 18.90
C LEU A 20 -5.14 2.11 20.37
N ARG A 21 -6.34 2.05 20.92
CA ARG A 21 -6.56 1.83 22.36
C ARG A 21 -6.74 0.34 22.55
N VAL A 22 -5.90 -0.24 23.38
CA VAL A 22 -5.98 -1.65 23.77
C VAL A 22 -6.48 -1.68 25.19
N THR A 23 -7.60 -2.33 25.41
CA THR A 23 -8.23 -2.47 26.72
C THR A 23 -8.21 -3.92 27.14
N ARG A 24 -7.62 -4.21 28.31
CA ARG A 24 -7.67 -5.54 28.91
C ARG A 24 -9.02 -5.74 29.58
N LEU A 25 -9.72 -6.83 29.23
CA LEU A 25 -11.14 -6.98 29.57
C LEU A 25 -11.38 -7.33 31.05
N ASP A 26 -10.46 -8.05 31.67
CA ASP A 26 -10.54 -8.49 33.07
C ASP A 26 -10.42 -7.32 34.08
N THR A 27 -9.55 -6.36 33.79
CA THR A 27 -9.17 -5.26 34.69
C THR A 27 -9.72 -3.90 34.22
N GLY A 28 -10.16 -3.81 32.97
CA GLY A 28 -10.56 -2.55 32.33
C GLY A 28 -9.41 -1.59 32.04
N ARG A 29 -8.15 -1.97 32.34
CA ARG A 29 -6.96 -1.14 32.07
C ARG A 29 -6.81 -0.95 30.56
N SER A 30 -6.40 0.24 30.15
CA SER A 30 -6.18 0.53 28.73
C SER A 30 -4.90 1.30 28.46
N VAL A 31 -4.34 1.09 27.27
CA VAL A 31 -3.13 1.77 26.79
C VAL A 31 -3.28 2.19 25.35
N LEU A 32 -2.63 3.29 24.97
CA LEU A 32 -2.52 3.73 23.59
C LEU A 32 -1.22 3.20 22.98
N VAL A 33 -1.33 2.54 21.82
CA VAL A 33 -0.18 2.01 21.07
C VAL A 33 -0.24 2.41 19.61
N ARG A 34 0.91 2.35 18.94
CA ARG A 34 1.03 2.52 17.48
C ARG A 34 1.43 1.20 16.82
N ILE A 35 0.75 0.84 15.74
CA ILE A 35 1.15 -0.30 14.91
C ILE A 35 2.45 0.03 14.17
N ASN A 36 3.50 -0.75 14.43
CA ASN A 36 4.81 -0.60 13.78
C ASN A 36 5.35 -1.90 13.20
N ASP A 37 4.69 -3.04 13.47
CA ASP A 37 5.15 -4.35 13.05
C ASP A 37 3.99 -5.27 12.62
N ARG A 38 4.33 -6.42 12.02
CA ARG A 38 3.39 -7.43 11.52
C ARG A 38 3.39 -8.67 12.39
N GLY A 39 2.26 -9.36 12.39
CA GLY A 39 1.96 -10.47 13.28
C GLY A 39 0.85 -10.10 14.25
N PRO A 40 0.60 -10.89 15.31
CA PRO A 40 1.13 -12.24 15.53
C PRO A 40 0.69 -13.19 14.41
N TYR A 41 1.56 -14.11 13.99
CA TYR A 41 1.21 -15.15 13.00
C TYR A 41 0.73 -16.44 13.67
N VAL A 42 0.46 -16.39 14.97
CA VAL A 42 -0.08 -17.48 15.77
C VAL A 42 -1.59 -17.32 15.87
N ASP A 43 -2.32 -18.40 15.64
CA ASP A 43 -3.78 -18.39 15.74
C ASP A 43 -4.28 -18.12 17.16
N GLY A 44 -5.45 -17.48 17.25
CA GLY A 44 -6.02 -17.03 18.51
C GLY A 44 -5.42 -15.73 19.07
N ARG A 45 -4.35 -15.17 18.47
CA ARG A 45 -3.80 -13.87 18.88
C ARG A 45 -4.12 -12.78 17.88
N VAL A 46 -4.64 -11.66 18.39
CA VAL A 46 -5.06 -10.50 17.57
C VAL A 46 -4.03 -9.37 17.54
N VAL A 47 -3.21 -9.25 18.58
CA VAL A 47 -2.19 -8.19 18.72
C VAL A 47 -1.04 -8.69 19.61
N ASP A 48 0.19 -8.32 19.28
CA ASP A 48 1.34 -8.48 20.18
C ASP A 48 1.80 -7.09 20.63
N LEU A 49 1.86 -6.88 21.94
CA LEU A 49 2.27 -5.60 22.53
C LEU A 49 3.77 -5.58 22.84
N SER A 50 4.37 -4.40 22.80
CA SER A 50 5.69 -4.22 23.39
C SER A 50 5.67 -4.47 24.89
N TYR A 51 6.84 -4.75 25.46
CA TYR A 51 6.99 -4.98 26.90
C TYR A 51 6.46 -3.80 27.72
N ALA A 52 6.78 -2.55 27.33
CA ALA A 52 6.25 -1.37 28.02
C ALA A 52 4.72 -1.29 27.99
N ALA A 53 4.09 -1.55 26.83
CA ALA A 53 2.63 -1.54 26.72
C ALA A 53 1.98 -2.67 27.54
N ALA A 54 2.56 -3.87 27.51
CA ALA A 54 2.13 -5.01 28.32
C ALA A 54 2.28 -4.74 29.83
N SER A 55 3.36 -4.09 30.25
CA SER A 55 3.59 -3.71 31.64
C SER A 55 2.55 -2.72 32.15
N LEU A 56 2.19 -1.72 31.33
CA LEU A 56 1.13 -0.77 31.68
C LEU A 56 -0.28 -1.40 31.71
N LEU A 57 -0.51 -2.47 30.96
CA LEU A 57 -1.72 -3.31 31.03
C LEU A 57 -1.65 -4.40 32.10
N ASP A 58 -0.57 -4.48 32.86
CA ASP A 58 -0.37 -5.47 33.92
C ASP A 58 -0.32 -6.93 33.44
N MET A 59 0.00 -7.16 32.17
CA MET A 59 -0.11 -8.48 31.54
C MET A 59 1.24 -9.18 31.33
N VAL A 60 2.31 -8.63 31.89
CA VAL A 60 3.67 -9.21 31.76
C VAL A 60 3.74 -10.58 32.40
N GLU A 61 3.19 -10.75 33.60
CA GLU A 61 3.20 -12.03 34.30
C GLU A 61 2.23 -13.04 33.69
N SER A 62 1.04 -12.58 33.27
CA SER A 62 0.03 -13.43 32.63
C SER A 62 0.46 -13.92 31.25
N GLY A 63 1.28 -13.14 30.54
CA GLY A 63 1.76 -13.40 29.18
C GLY A 63 0.68 -13.22 28.09
N LEU A 64 -0.54 -13.67 28.34
CA LEU A 64 -1.71 -13.52 27.47
C LEU A 64 -2.89 -12.95 28.26
N ALA A 65 -3.74 -12.19 27.57
CA ALA A 65 -4.96 -11.63 28.13
C ALA A 65 -6.00 -11.38 27.03
N ASP A 66 -7.27 -11.48 27.38
CA ASP A 66 -8.35 -11.05 26.50
C ASP A 66 -8.39 -9.52 26.43
N VAL A 67 -8.36 -9.02 25.20
CA VAL A 67 -8.28 -7.58 24.93
C VAL A 67 -9.30 -7.14 23.90
N ARG A 68 -9.79 -5.92 24.07
CA ARG A 68 -10.54 -5.19 23.05
C ARG A 68 -9.63 -4.17 22.38
N LEU A 69 -9.72 -4.10 21.05
CA LEU A 69 -9.00 -3.13 20.23
C LEU A 69 -9.97 -2.08 19.69
N ASP A 70 -9.75 -0.81 20.02
CA ASP A 70 -10.47 0.30 19.40
C ASP A 70 -9.49 1.12 18.56
N VAL A 71 -9.82 1.34 17.28
CA VAL A 71 -9.01 2.22 16.41
C VAL A 71 -9.26 3.66 16.78
N VAL A 72 -8.23 4.33 17.31
CA VAL A 72 -8.29 5.73 17.71
C VAL A 72 -7.96 6.65 16.53
N ARG A 73 -7.02 6.24 15.67
CA ARG A 73 -6.62 7.03 14.51
C ARG A 73 -5.98 6.19 13.41
N TRP A 74 -6.47 6.37 12.19
CA TRP A 74 -5.84 5.85 10.98
C TRP A 74 -4.63 6.71 10.54
N PRO A 75 -3.59 6.11 9.97
CA PRO A 75 -2.48 6.86 9.40
C PRO A 75 -2.93 7.61 8.15
N LYS A 76 -2.36 8.79 7.92
CA LYS A 76 -2.60 9.52 6.67
C LYS A 76 -1.92 8.76 5.52
N PRO A 77 -2.58 8.59 4.35
CA PRO A 77 -1.92 8.05 3.18
C PRO A 77 -0.68 8.89 2.87
N ARG A 78 0.48 8.24 2.71
CA ARG A 78 1.62 8.96 2.15
C ARG A 78 1.29 9.24 0.69
N PRO A 79 1.36 10.50 0.23
CA PRO A 79 1.21 10.77 -1.19
C PRO A 79 2.26 9.93 -1.93
N HIS A 80 1.82 9.20 -2.97
CA HIS A 80 2.74 8.49 -3.84
C HIS A 80 3.60 9.54 -4.53
N LYS A 81 4.87 9.67 -4.11
CA LYS A 81 5.83 10.42 -4.91
C LYS A 81 6.05 9.58 -6.16
N PRO A 82 5.76 10.10 -7.37
CA PRO A 82 6.05 9.36 -8.58
C PRO A 82 7.53 8.97 -8.54
N PRO A 83 7.90 7.76 -9.02
CA PRO A 83 9.30 7.45 -9.19
C PRO A 83 9.94 8.58 -10.01
N PRO A 84 11.20 8.97 -9.71
CA PRO A 84 11.89 9.91 -10.58
C PRO A 84 11.79 9.39 -12.01
N PRO A 85 11.58 10.26 -13.02
CA PRO A 85 11.59 9.82 -14.41
C PRO A 85 12.88 9.03 -14.62
N GLN A 86 12.76 7.75 -15.02
CA GLN A 86 13.92 6.97 -15.42
C GLN A 86 14.60 7.79 -16.51
N MET A 87 15.84 8.23 -16.27
CA MET A 87 16.65 8.83 -17.31
C MET A 87 16.65 7.82 -18.46
N ALA A 88 16.11 8.22 -19.62
CA ALA A 88 16.11 7.38 -20.81
C ALA A 88 17.54 6.85 -21.01
N PRO A 89 17.72 5.57 -21.41
CA PRO A 89 19.06 5.07 -21.68
C PRO A 89 19.70 5.99 -22.71
N ALA A 90 20.86 6.55 -22.38
CA ALA A 90 21.64 7.48 -23.22
C ALA A 90 22.03 6.88 -24.60
N ASN A 91 21.67 5.62 -24.87
CA ASN A 91 22.05 4.85 -26.04
C ASN A 91 20.83 4.40 -26.87
N ALA A 92 19.68 5.05 -26.77
CA ALA A 92 18.59 4.83 -27.72
C ALA A 92 19.04 5.31 -29.11
N ARG A 93 19.45 4.37 -29.98
CA ARG A 93 19.67 4.64 -31.40
C ARG A 93 18.42 5.34 -31.95
N PRO A 94 18.55 6.48 -32.66
CA PRO A 94 17.39 7.09 -33.29
C PRO A 94 16.82 6.08 -34.28
N LEU A 95 15.55 5.71 -34.08
CA LEU A 95 14.81 4.94 -35.06
C LEU A 95 14.81 5.75 -36.35
N LEU A 96 15.48 5.22 -37.38
CA LEU A 96 15.48 5.78 -38.72
C LEU A 96 14.01 5.91 -39.14
N ARG A 97 13.52 7.15 -39.30
CA ARG A 97 12.15 7.38 -39.78
C ARG A 97 12.05 6.73 -41.17
N PRO A 98 11.03 5.88 -41.45
CA PRO A 98 10.86 5.35 -42.79
C PRO A 98 10.61 6.51 -43.77
N PRO A 99 11.13 6.45 -45.01
CA PRO A 99 10.86 7.47 -46.01
C PRO A 99 9.36 7.53 -46.33
N PRO A 100 8.81 8.70 -46.69
CA PRO A 100 7.40 8.83 -47.00
C PRO A 100 7.06 7.95 -48.22
N THR A 101 6.16 6.99 -48.02
CA THR A 101 5.60 6.19 -49.10
C THR A 101 4.70 7.09 -49.96
N ARG A 102 5.10 7.33 -51.22
CA ARG A 102 4.29 8.08 -52.19
C ARG A 102 3.12 7.19 -52.63
N LEU A 103 1.91 7.54 -52.20
CA LEU A 103 0.68 6.90 -52.66
C LEU A 103 0.37 7.38 -54.08
N THR A 104 0.76 6.60 -55.10
CA THR A 104 0.35 6.88 -56.48
C THR A 104 -1.13 6.51 -56.63
N LEU A 105 -2.00 7.50 -56.76
CA LEU A 105 -3.42 7.32 -57.06
C LEU A 105 -3.53 6.79 -58.51
N LEU A 106 -3.84 5.50 -58.71
CA LEU A 106 -4.23 4.99 -60.02
C LEU A 106 -5.53 5.71 -60.44
N ARG A 107 -5.43 6.59 -61.45
CA ARG A 107 -6.62 7.16 -62.12
C ARG A 107 -7.37 6.03 -62.82
N SER A 108 -8.64 5.85 -62.46
CA SER A 108 -9.60 5.03 -63.19
C SER A 108 -9.92 5.66 -64.56
N PRO A 109 -10.10 4.87 -65.63
CA PRO A 109 -10.49 5.41 -66.94
C PRO A 109 -11.97 5.84 -66.94
N GLU A 110 -12.22 7.00 -67.56
CA GLU A 110 -13.54 7.58 -67.78
C GLU A 110 -14.47 6.64 -68.56
N ARG A 111 -15.72 6.49 -68.10
CA ARG A 111 -16.83 5.96 -68.91
C ARG A 111 -17.49 7.11 -69.65
N GLN A 112 -17.41 7.09 -70.98
CA GLN A 112 -18.22 7.93 -71.87
C GLN A 112 -19.72 7.63 -71.71
N PRO A 113 -20.60 8.64 -71.79
CA PRO A 113 -22.04 8.41 -71.84
C PRO A 113 -22.45 7.97 -73.26
N GLN A 114 -23.12 6.82 -73.35
CA GLN A 114 -23.83 6.40 -74.56
C GLN A 114 -25.17 7.11 -74.60
N ILE A 115 -25.42 7.79 -75.71
CA ILE A 115 -26.62 8.55 -76.03
C ILE A 115 -27.47 7.66 -76.96
N GLY A 116 -28.73 7.41 -76.62
CA GLY A 116 -29.75 6.83 -77.51
C GLY A 116 -31.10 6.93 -76.79
N ARG A 117 -32.03 7.80 -77.21
CA ARG A 117 -32.97 7.67 -78.34
C ARG A 117 -33.79 6.40 -78.29
#